data_AF-A0A536JHB2-F1
#
_entry.id   AF-A0A536JHB2-F1
#
_cell.length_a   1.000
_cell.length_b   1.000
_cell.length_c   1.000
_cell.angle_alpha   90.00
_cell.angle_beta   90.00
_cell.angle_gamma   90.00
#
_symmetry.space_group_name_H-M   'P 1'
#
loop_
_entity.id
_entity.type
_entity.pdbx_description
1 polymer ?
#
loop_
_entity_poly.entity_id
_entity_poly.type
_entity_poly.pdbx_seq_one_letter_code
_entity_poly.pdbx_strand_id
1 'polypeptide(L)'
;MAGGILAESWGVPLILWIHDLPIEAALAVGMLRPGTLPKLGASFERFVYRFATRIVVIGSRFRDNLLAKGVEDERISVIPDWIQSEETSTASPDPEMRHRLAGSSDAFLVLHTGAMAEKQGLGNVVEAARALADDPTISTVMVG
;
A
#
# COMPACT_ATOMS: atom_id res chain seq x y z
N MET A 1 13.59 13.99 -11.27
CA MET A 1 14.07 14.93 -12.33
C MET A 1 15.55 14.76 -12.62
N ALA A 2 16.45 14.86 -11.63
CA ALA A 2 17.91 14.73 -11.88
C ALA A 2 18.30 13.45 -12.64
N GLY A 3 17.74 12.30 -12.26
CA GLY A 3 17.97 11.04 -12.99
C GLY A 3 17.48 11.04 -14.45
N GLY A 4 16.41 11.78 -14.76
CA GLY A 4 15.90 11.93 -16.14
C GLY A 4 16.83 12.77 -17.01
N ILE A 5 17.26 13.91 -16.48
CA ILE A 5 18.20 14.80 -17.17
C ILE A 5 19.54 14.09 -17.41
N LEU A 6 20.02 13.33 -16.43
CA LEU A 6 21.27 12.58 -16.55
C LEU A 6 21.16 11.48 -17.60
N ALA A 7 20.08 10.68 -17.55
CA ALA A 7 19.83 9.62 -18.51
C ALA A 7 19.75 10.15 -19.95
N GLU A 8 19.07 11.29 -20.15
CA GLU A 8 19.00 11.98 -21.43
C GLU A 8 20.37 12.47 -21.89
N SER A 9 21.16 13.09 -21.00
CA SER A 9 22.51 13.57 -21.32
C SER A 9 23.50 12.46 -21.69
N TRP A 10 23.28 11.26 -21.17
CA TRP A 10 24.13 10.09 -21.39
C TRP A 10 23.56 9.13 -22.45
N GLY A 11 22.37 9.41 -23.01
CA GLY A 11 21.72 8.56 -24.00
C GLY A 11 21.35 7.15 -23.47
N VAL A 12 21.11 7.01 -22.17
CA VAL A 12 20.79 5.72 -21.53
C VAL A 12 19.32 5.66 -21.11
N PRO A 13 18.69 4.47 -21.08
CA PRO A 13 17.30 4.35 -20.66
C PRO A 13 17.15 4.60 -19.16
N LEU A 14 16.07 5.28 -18.78
CA LEU A 14 15.67 5.46 -17.38
C LEU A 14 14.51 4.52 -17.04
N ILE A 15 14.67 3.71 -15.99
CA ILE A 15 13.58 2.94 -15.40
C ILE A 15 13.18 3.61 -14.08
N LEU A 16 11.91 3.98 -13.94
CA LEU A 16 11.36 4.46 -12.67
C LEU A 16 10.62 3.32 -11.98
N TRP A 17 11.04 2.97 -10.77
CA TRP A 17 10.33 2.01 -9.93
C TRP A 17 9.57 2.77 -8.84
N ILE A 18 8.24 2.71 -8.89
CA ILE A 18 7.34 3.48 -8.03
C ILE A 18 6.75 2.54 -6.97
N HIS A 19 7.02 2.85 -5.70
CA HIS A 19 6.45 2.16 -4.53
C HIS A 19 5.40 2.98 -3.80
N ASP A 20 5.32 4.30 -4.01
CA ASP A 20 4.30 5.15 -3.41
C ASP A 20 3.80 6.24 -4.37
N LEU A 21 2.55 6.65 -4.16
CA LEU A 21 1.86 7.70 -4.90
C LEU A 21 1.48 8.81 -3.91
N PRO A 22 2.38 9.78 -3.67
CA PRO A 22 2.27 10.68 -2.53
C PRO A 22 1.07 11.62 -2.62
N ILE A 23 0.72 12.09 -3.83
CA ILE A 23 -0.44 12.97 -4.02
C ILE A 23 -1.74 12.21 -3.73
N GLU A 24 -1.87 10.99 -4.25
CA GLU A 24 -3.01 10.11 -3.96
C GLU A 24 -3.09 9.75 -2.49
N ALA A 25 -1.97 9.39 -1.86
CA ALA A 25 -1.91 9.05 -0.45
C ALA A 25 -2.37 10.23 0.42
N ALA A 26 -1.85 11.43 0.16
CA ALA A 26 -2.21 12.64 0.91
C ALA A 26 -3.67 13.06 0.71
N LEU A 27 -4.24 12.85 -0.49
CA LEU A 27 -5.67 13.05 -0.73
C LEU A 27 -6.52 12.03 0.03
N ALA A 28 -6.11 10.76 0.05
CA ALA A 28 -6.86 9.68 0.69
C ALA A 28 -6.96 9.83 2.21
N VAL A 29 -5.89 10.35 2.85
CA VAL A 29 -5.88 10.64 4.30
C VAL A 29 -6.38 12.05 4.65
N GLY A 30 -6.89 12.81 3.68
CA GLY A 30 -7.43 14.15 3.93
C GLY A 30 -6.39 15.24 4.22
N MET A 31 -5.09 14.93 4.17
CA MET A 31 -3.99 15.92 4.30
C MET A 31 -4.00 16.94 3.15
N LEU A 32 -4.39 16.51 1.95
CA LEU A 32 -4.67 17.39 0.82
C LEU A 32 -6.18 17.41 0.55
N ARG A 33 -6.71 18.60 0.29
CA ARG A 33 -8.08 18.78 -0.19
C ARG A 33 -8.10 18.77 -1.72
N PRO A 34 -9.17 18.24 -2.35
CA PRO A 34 -9.37 18.39 -3.78
C PRO A 34 -9.30 19.87 -4.19
N GLY A 35 -8.53 20.18 -5.23
CA GLY A 35 -8.31 21.57 -5.60
C GLY A 35 -7.17 21.77 -6.59
N THR A 36 -6.57 22.95 -6.57
CA THR A 36 -5.49 23.34 -7.48
C THR A 36 -4.15 22.68 -7.11
N LEU A 37 -3.82 22.58 -5.82
CA LEU A 37 -2.55 22.00 -5.36
C LEU A 37 -2.36 20.53 -5.80
N PRO A 38 -3.31 19.61 -5.59
CA PRO A 38 -3.17 18.23 -6.08
C PRO A 38 -3.08 18.15 -7.61
N LYS A 39 -3.76 19.04 -8.34
CA LYS A 39 -3.68 19.11 -9.81
C LYS A 39 -2.30 19.54 -10.28
N LEU A 40 -1.66 20.49 -9.59
CA LEU A 40 -0.28 20.90 -9.86
C LEU A 40 0.69 19.76 -9.54
N GLY A 41 0.52 19.09 -8.40
CA GLY A 41 1.30 17.90 -8.02
C GLY A 41 1.20 16.79 -9.07
N ALA A 42 -0.01 16.43 -9.48
CA ALA A 42 -0.23 15.45 -10.54
C ALA A 42 0.37 15.88 -11.89
N SER A 43 0.37 17.18 -12.21
CA SER A 43 1.01 17.70 -13.42
C SER A 43 2.53 17.58 -13.35
N PHE A 44 3.11 17.83 -12.17
CA PHE A 44 4.53 17.64 -11.93
C PHE A 44 4.92 16.15 -11.99
N GLU A 45 4.13 15.25 -11.41
CA GLU A 45 4.35 13.80 -11.53
C GLU A 45 4.32 13.35 -13.00
N ARG A 46 3.32 13.79 -13.77
CA ARG A 46 3.27 13.54 -15.23
C ARG A 46 4.53 14.02 -15.94
N PHE A 47 5.01 15.22 -15.60
CA PHE A 47 6.24 15.75 -16.16
C PHE A 47 7.44 14.85 -15.84
N VAL A 48 7.55 14.36 -14.62
CA VAL A 48 8.62 13.43 -14.22
C VAL A 48 8.54 12.10 -14.96
N TYR A 49 7.33 11.55 -15.14
CA TYR A 49 7.13 10.27 -15.83
C TYR A 49 7.54 10.31 -17.30
N ARG A 50 7.49 11.48 -17.95
CA ARG A 50 7.91 11.63 -19.34
C ARG A 50 9.36 11.24 -19.58
N PHE A 51 10.24 11.42 -18.59
CA PHE A 51 11.66 11.05 -18.70
C PHE A 51 11.92 9.54 -18.63
N ALA A 52 10.95 8.73 -18.18
CA ALA A 52 11.18 7.31 -17.93
C ALA A 52 10.91 6.46 -19.18
N THR A 53 11.91 5.74 -19.67
CA THR A 53 11.72 4.75 -20.75
C THR A 53 10.71 3.67 -20.35
N ARG A 54 10.78 3.21 -19.10
CA ARG A 54 9.85 2.24 -18.52
C ARG A 54 9.52 2.64 -17.07
N ILE A 55 8.30 2.33 -16.63
CA ILE A 55 7.85 2.54 -15.26
C ILE A 55 7.42 1.18 -14.69
N VAL A 56 8.00 0.81 -13.55
CA VAL A 56 7.65 -0.37 -12.78
C VAL A 56 6.81 0.05 -11.60
N VAL A 57 5.69 -0.64 -11.38
CA VAL A 57 4.80 -0.41 -10.25
C VAL A 57 4.53 -1.72 -9.51
N ILE A 58 4.21 -1.61 -8.22
CA ILE A 58 4.04 -2.78 -7.34
C ILE A 58 2.63 -3.37 -7.34
N GLY A 59 1.67 -2.77 -8.05
CA GLY A 59 0.30 -3.27 -8.10
C GLY A 59 -0.55 -2.68 -9.20
N SER A 60 -1.66 -3.35 -9.52
CA SER A 60 -2.60 -2.93 -10.57
C SER A 60 -3.18 -1.54 -10.31
N ARG A 61 -3.49 -1.20 -9.06
CA ARG A 61 -4.02 0.13 -8.69
C ARG A 61 -3.06 1.27 -9.02
N PHE A 62 -1.74 1.03 -8.93
CA PHE A 62 -0.74 2.00 -9.35
C PHE A 62 -0.74 2.17 -10.87
N ARG A 63 -0.84 1.07 -11.61
CA ARG A 63 -0.98 1.12 -13.08
C ARG A 63 -2.21 1.93 -13.47
N ASP A 64 -3.36 1.66 -12.86
CA ASP A 64 -4.62 2.39 -13.15
C ASP A 64 -4.48 3.89 -12.86
N ASN A 65 -3.78 4.25 -11.78
CA ASN A 65 -3.48 5.64 -11.45
C ASN A 65 -2.59 6.31 -12.52
N LEU A 66 -1.55 5.63 -13.00
CA LEU A 66 -0.66 6.15 -14.04
C LEU A 66 -1.36 6.28 -15.39
N LEU A 67 -2.21 5.31 -15.76
CA LEU A 67 -3.05 5.39 -16.96
C LEU A 67 -4.00 6.59 -16.90
N ALA A 68 -4.65 6.83 -15.75
CA ALA A 68 -5.49 8.00 -15.53
C ALA A 68 -4.70 9.33 -15.60
N LYS A 69 -3.39 9.28 -15.36
CA LYS A 69 -2.45 10.40 -15.54
C LYS A 69 -1.87 10.47 -16.97
N GLY A 70 -2.31 9.63 -17.90
CA GLY A 70 -1.91 9.69 -19.31
C GLY A 70 -0.53 9.09 -19.61
N VAL A 71 -0.02 8.21 -18.74
CA VAL A 71 1.14 7.37 -19.07
C VAL A 71 0.68 6.28 -20.03
N GLU A 72 1.44 6.03 -21.10
CA GLU A 72 1.17 4.95 -22.06
C GLU A 72 1.28 3.57 -21.39
N ASP A 73 0.36 2.68 -21.69
CA ASP A 73 0.31 1.35 -21.06
C ASP A 73 1.55 0.51 -21.40
N GLU A 74 2.02 0.65 -22.64
CA GLU A 74 3.24 0.03 -23.17
C GLU A 74 4.52 0.58 -22.51
N ARG A 75 4.41 1.50 -21.54
CA ARG A 75 5.52 1.93 -20.67
C ARG A 75 5.40 1.45 -19.23
N ILE A 76 4.31 0.81 -18.83
CA ILE A 76 4.07 0.36 -17.46
C ILE A 76 4.26 -1.16 -17.33
N SER A 77 5.08 -1.60 -16.38
CA SER A 77 5.19 -2.99 -15.92
C SER A 77 4.67 -3.10 -14.49
N VAL A 78 3.85 -4.10 -14.19
CA VAL A 78 3.48 -4.43 -12.80
C VAL A 78 4.42 -5.55 -12.32
N ILE A 79 5.26 -5.25 -11.34
CA ILE A 79 6.13 -6.22 -10.67
C ILE A 79 5.84 -6.09 -9.17
N PRO A 80 5.03 -6.99 -8.59
CA PRO A 80 4.72 -6.96 -7.17
C PRO A 80 5.98 -7.15 -6.32
N ASP A 81 6.02 -6.49 -5.16
CA ASP A 81 7.02 -6.78 -4.15
C ASP A 81 6.86 -8.23 -3.69
N TRP A 82 7.98 -8.91 -3.43
CA TRP A 82 8.01 -10.29 -3.00
C TRP A 82 8.41 -10.41 -1.53
N ILE A 83 8.00 -11.51 -0.92
CA ILE A 83 8.43 -11.93 0.42
C ILE A 83 9.43 -13.09 0.30
N GLN A 84 10.37 -13.19 1.24
CA GLN A 84 11.24 -14.36 1.32
C GLN A 84 10.41 -15.55 1.83
N SER A 85 10.19 -16.53 0.95
CA SER A 85 9.33 -17.69 1.23
C SER A 85 9.84 -18.57 2.38
N GLU A 86 11.15 -18.56 2.63
CA GLU A 86 11.79 -19.37 3.69
C GLU A 86 11.49 -18.82 5.09
N GLU A 87 11.35 -17.50 5.23
CA GLU A 87 11.03 -16.82 6.49
C GLU A 87 9.52 -16.81 6.81
N THR A 88 8.69 -17.06 5.78
CA THR A 88 7.23 -17.11 5.89
C THR A 88 6.68 -18.53 5.88
N SER A 89 7.55 -19.53 6.04
CA SER A 89 7.12 -20.92 6.22
C SER A 89 6.07 -20.98 7.32
N THR A 90 5.00 -21.74 7.08
CA THR A 90 3.91 -21.94 8.03
C THR A 90 4.48 -22.51 9.32
N ALA A 91 4.77 -21.64 10.28
CA ALA A 91 5.11 -22.06 11.63
C ALA A 91 3.95 -22.93 12.14
N SER A 92 4.28 -24.02 12.83
CA SER A 92 3.27 -24.78 13.54
C SER A 92 2.46 -23.82 14.43
N PRO A 93 1.13 -23.97 14.50
CA PRO A 93 0.31 -23.14 15.38
C PRO A 93 0.90 -23.13 16.79
N ASP A 94 1.03 -21.94 17.38
CA ASP A 94 1.44 -21.76 18.77
C ASP A 94 0.18 -21.63 19.64
N PRO A 95 -0.24 -22.70 20.35
CA PRO A 95 -1.46 -22.69 21.14
C PRO A 95 -1.37 -21.75 22.34
N GLU A 96 -0.16 -21.55 22.88
CA GLU A 96 0.06 -20.66 24.02
C GLU A 96 -0.10 -19.20 23.59
N MET A 97 0.53 -18.81 22.48
CA MET A 97 0.35 -17.47 21.90
C MET A 97 -1.12 -17.24 21.52
N ARG A 98 -1.79 -18.22 20.92
CA ARG A 98 -3.22 -18.13 20.61
C ARG A 98 -4.05 -17.89 21.86
N HIS A 99 -3.85 -18.69 22.91
CA HIS A 99 -4.60 -18.56 24.15
C HIS A 99 -4.34 -17.19 24.82
N ARG A 100 -3.08 -16.73 24.82
CA ARG A 100 -2.69 -15.42 25.38
C ARG A 100 -3.35 -14.25 24.64
N LEU A 101 -3.51 -14.35 23.32
CA LEU A 101 -4.12 -13.29 22.50
C LEU A 101 -5.66 -13.35 22.54
N ALA A 102 -6.23 -14.54 22.45
CA ALA A 102 -7.68 -14.73 22.30
C ALA A 102 -8.44 -14.93 23.63
N GLY A 103 -7.74 -15.16 24.74
CA GLY A 103 -8.34 -15.52 26.05
C GLY A 103 -8.94 -16.94 26.11
N SER A 104 -9.17 -17.57 24.96
CA SER A 104 -9.63 -18.95 24.81
C SER A 104 -9.02 -19.57 23.56
N SER A 105 -8.67 -20.86 23.64
CA SER A 105 -8.18 -21.60 22.48
C SER A 105 -9.27 -21.90 21.45
N ASP A 106 -10.53 -21.94 21.91
CA ASP A 106 -11.70 -22.31 21.10
C ASP A 106 -12.36 -21.12 20.39
N ALA A 107 -12.01 -19.89 20.77
CA ALA A 107 -12.53 -18.70 20.12
C ALA A 107 -11.92 -18.51 18.72
N PHE A 108 -12.72 -17.97 17.80
CA PHE A 108 -12.26 -17.51 16.49
C PHE A 108 -11.50 -16.19 16.65
N LEU A 109 -10.17 -16.25 16.51
CA LEU A 109 -9.29 -15.09 16.64
C LEU A 109 -9.20 -14.31 15.32
N VAL A 110 -9.75 -13.10 15.32
CA VAL A 110 -9.56 -12.10 14.25
C VAL A 110 -8.37 -11.23 14.65
N LEU A 111 -7.28 -11.32 13.88
CA LEU A 111 -6.04 -10.60 14.18
C LEU A 111 -5.75 -9.55 13.10
N HIS A 112 -5.56 -8.30 13.53
CA HIS A 112 -4.91 -7.27 12.73
C HIS A 112 -3.44 -7.14 13.19
N THR A 113 -2.50 -7.27 12.25
CA THR A 113 -1.08 -6.97 12.49
C THR A 113 -0.60 -5.88 11.52
N GLY A 114 0.04 -4.85 12.05
CA GLY A 114 0.61 -3.77 11.24
C GLY A 114 0.40 -2.39 11.85
N ALA A 115 0.99 -1.37 11.22
CA ALA A 115 1.02 -0.01 11.76
C ALA A 115 -0.39 0.55 12.06
N MET A 116 -0.58 1.09 13.26
CA MET A 116 -1.86 1.72 13.67
C MET A 116 -1.92 3.22 13.35
N ALA A 117 -1.96 3.55 12.05
CA ALA A 117 -2.05 4.93 11.56
C ALA A 117 -3.36 5.18 10.80
N GLU A 118 -3.73 6.47 10.66
CA GLU A 118 -4.95 6.93 9.99
C GLU A 118 -5.14 6.32 8.58
N LYS A 119 -4.04 6.17 7.82
CA LYS A 119 -4.02 5.57 6.47
C LYS A 119 -4.58 4.14 6.43
N GLN A 120 -4.56 3.40 7.54
CA GLN A 120 -5.02 2.01 7.59
C GLN A 120 -6.52 1.86 7.87
N GLY A 121 -7.24 2.96 8.16
CA GLY A 121 -8.70 2.91 8.29
C GLY A 121 -9.21 1.99 9.39
N LEU A 122 -8.45 1.83 10.48
CA LEU A 122 -8.72 0.87 11.55
C LEU A 122 -10.05 1.09 12.29
N GLY A 123 -10.66 2.26 12.14
CA GLY A 123 -12.03 2.50 12.62
C GLY A 123 -13.02 1.44 12.11
N ASN A 124 -12.87 0.96 10.88
CA ASN A 124 -13.73 -0.11 10.35
C ASN A 124 -13.55 -1.43 11.11
N VAL A 125 -12.31 -1.74 11.53
CA VAL A 125 -12.01 -2.94 12.34
C VAL A 125 -12.62 -2.79 13.74
N VAL A 126 -12.53 -1.60 14.33
CA VAL A 126 -13.12 -1.30 15.64
C VAL A 126 -14.65 -1.39 15.60
N GLU A 127 -15.30 -0.83 14.59
CA GLU A 127 -16.76 -0.91 14.43
C GLU A 127 -17.21 -2.37 14.20
N ALA A 128 -16.47 -3.14 13.41
CA ALA A 128 -16.74 -4.57 13.24
C ALA A 128 -16.56 -5.35 14.56
N ALA A 129 -15.50 -5.08 15.33
CA ALA A 129 -15.28 -5.67 16.64
C ALA A 129 -16.41 -5.33 17.62
N ARG A 130 -16.87 -4.08 17.61
CA ARG A 130 -18.01 -3.62 18.42
C ARG A 130 -19.30 -4.35 18.06
N ALA A 131 -19.56 -4.56 16.77
CA ALA A 131 -20.73 -5.30 16.31
C ALA A 131 -20.72 -6.78 16.71
N LEU A 132 -19.56 -7.33 17.03
CA LEU A 132 -19.36 -8.73 17.43
C LEU A 132 -19.07 -8.88 18.94
N ALA A 133 -19.12 -7.79 19.72
CA ALA A 133 -18.69 -7.79 21.12
C ALA A 133 -19.50 -8.71 22.03
N ASP A 134 -20.75 -9.00 21.67
CA ASP A 134 -21.64 -9.88 22.43
C ASP A 134 -21.50 -11.36 22.05
N ASP A 135 -20.70 -11.71 21.03
CA ASP A 135 -20.44 -13.09 20.63
C ASP A 135 -19.17 -13.61 21.34
N PRO A 136 -19.29 -14.45 22.38
CA PRO A 136 -18.14 -14.96 23.12
C PRO A 136 -17.29 -15.95 22.33
N THR A 137 -17.75 -16.36 21.14
CA THR A 137 -17.00 -17.27 20.26
C THR A 137 -16.00 -16.53 19.37
N ILE A 138 -15.99 -15.20 19.38
CA ILE A 138 -15.11 -14.37 18.54
C ILE A 138 -14.24 -13.48 19.42
N SER A 139 -12.94 -13.46 19.14
CA SER A 139 -12.00 -12.54 19.79
C SER A 139 -11.30 -11.70 18.74
N THR A 140 -11.32 -10.38 18.88
CA THR A 140 -10.64 -9.43 17.99
C THR A 140 -9.40 -8.87 18.66
N VAL A 141 -8.24 -8.97 18.02
CA VAL A 141 -6.95 -8.47 18.53
C VAL A 141 -6.27 -7.60 17.48
N MET A 142 -5.66 -6.50 17.92
CA MET A 142 -4.92 -5.58 17.06
C MET A 142 -3.50 -5.40 17.61
N VAL A 143 -2.49 -5.59 16.76
CA VAL A 143 -1.06 -5.51 17.10
C VAL A 143 -0.39 -4.56 16.11
N GLY A 144 0.26 -3.49 16.59
CA GLY A 144 0.82 -2.47 15.72
C GLY A 144 1.49 -1.30 16.40
#